data_AF-A0AA89BKK2-F1
#
_entry.id   AF-A0AA89BKK2-F1
#
_cell.length_a   1.000
_cell.length_b   1.000
_cell.length_c   1.000
_cell.angle_alpha   90.00
_cell.angle_beta   90.00
_cell.angle_gamma   90.00
#
_symmetry.space_group_name_H-M   'P 1'
#
loop_
_entity.id
_entity.type
_entity.pdbx_description
1 polymer ?
#
loop_
_entity_poly.entity_id
_entity_poly.type
_entity_poly.pdbx_seq_one_letter_code
_entity_poly.pdbx_strand_id
1 'polypeptide(L)'
;MGTNCAPLLADIFLYSYEAEFIQSLVSDGKRYLASNFNFTYRYIGDVLSINNPKFADYLSSIYPSELEVKETTETNNSASYLDIMLSYDTDGHLNTSLYDKRDDFNFNITNNEGSRIAVKALESVNGKRFDYGNTASTIYIASGCSTDWAYGEAGVKYSYAVELRDTGEYGFFLPSDQIVPTGNETLEALIALANYVHDH
;
A
#
# COMPACT_ATOMS: atom_id res chain seq x y z
N MET A 1 -2.66 -8.67 -15.88
CA MET A 1 -1.88 -7.74 -15.04
C MET A 1 -0.43 -7.74 -15.50
N GLY A 2 0.13 -6.58 -15.84
CA GLY A 2 1.55 -6.48 -16.20
C GLY A 2 2.46 -6.69 -14.99
N THR A 3 3.78 -6.60 -15.17
CA THR A 3 4.75 -6.74 -14.09
C THR A 3 4.54 -5.67 -13.01
N ASN A 4 4.13 -6.08 -11.79
CA ASN A 4 3.97 -5.19 -10.65
C ASN A 4 5.36 -4.73 -10.15
N CYS A 5 5.95 -3.74 -10.82
CA CYS A 5 7.23 -3.15 -10.46
C CYS A 5 7.08 -2.02 -9.42
N ALA A 6 5.86 -1.65 -9.04
CA ALA A 6 5.62 -0.53 -8.13
C ALA A 6 6.30 -0.69 -6.76
N PRO A 7 6.27 -1.87 -6.10
CA PRO A 7 7.00 -2.08 -4.85
C PRO A 7 8.51 -1.86 -5.00
N LEU A 8 9.11 -2.42 -6.05
CA LEU A 8 10.55 -2.26 -6.31
C LEU A 8 10.94 -0.81 -6.61
N LEU A 9 10.12 -0.09 -7.36
CA LEU A 9 10.35 1.32 -7.65
C LEU A 9 10.19 2.19 -6.40
N ALA A 10 9.19 1.89 -5.56
CA ALA A 10 9.01 2.57 -4.27
C ALA A 10 10.20 2.32 -3.34
N ASP A 11 10.69 1.08 -3.26
CA ASP A 11 11.86 0.71 -2.46
C ASP A 11 13.11 1.47 -2.92
N ILE A 12 13.39 1.49 -4.21
CA ILE A 12 14.55 2.19 -4.78
C ILE A 12 14.44 3.70 -4.51
N PHE A 13 13.25 4.27 -4.70
CA PHE A 13 13.00 5.69 -4.48
C PHE A 13 13.24 6.08 -3.02
N LEU A 14 12.66 5.35 -2.07
CA LEU A 14 12.84 5.62 -0.64
C LEU A 14 14.27 5.33 -0.16
N TYR A 15 14.90 4.28 -0.69
CA TYR A 15 16.30 3.95 -0.42
C TYR A 15 17.26 5.06 -0.85
N SER A 16 16.97 5.76 -1.95
CA SER A 16 17.84 6.85 -2.41
C SER A 16 17.98 7.98 -1.37
N TYR A 17 16.89 8.35 -0.68
CA TYR A 17 16.93 9.35 0.40
C TYR A 17 17.82 8.90 1.58
N GLU A 18 17.66 7.64 2.00
CA GLU A 18 18.46 7.06 3.09
C GLU A 18 19.94 6.98 2.71
N ALA A 19 20.24 6.54 1.49
CA ALA A 19 21.59 6.42 0.98
C ALA A 19 22.29 7.78 0.86
N GLU A 20 21.62 8.80 0.34
CA GLU A 20 22.12 10.17 0.26
C GLU A 20 22.41 10.74 1.66
N PHE A 21 21.48 10.54 2.61
CA PHE A 21 21.68 10.96 3.99
C PHE A 21 22.90 10.29 4.62
N ILE A 22 23.03 8.96 4.53
CA ILE A 22 24.18 8.22 5.07
C ILE A 22 25.48 8.69 4.41
N GLN A 23 25.48 8.91 3.10
CA GLN A 23 26.65 9.37 2.37
C GLN A 23 27.06 10.79 2.76
N SER A 24 26.10 11.66 3.08
CA SER A 24 26.38 12.99 3.65
C SER A 24 27.08 12.90 5.01
N LEU A 25 26.62 12.00 5.89
CA LEU A 25 27.25 11.78 7.20
C LEU A 25 28.71 11.29 7.07
N VAL A 26 28.96 10.39 6.11
CA VAL A 26 30.32 9.90 5.84
C VAL A 26 31.21 11.03 5.31
N SER A 27 30.69 11.86 4.42
CA SER A 27 31.40 13.01 3.84
C SER A 27 31.74 14.07 4.89
N ASP A 28 30.85 14.28 5.85
CA ASP A 28 31.04 15.15 7.03
C ASP A 28 31.99 14.57 8.09
N GLY A 29 32.50 13.35 7.90
CA GLY A 29 33.35 12.66 8.88
C GLY A 29 32.60 12.05 10.07
N LYS A 30 31.26 12.06 10.08
CA LYS A 30 30.39 11.50 11.13
C LYS A 30 30.22 9.99 10.99
N ARG A 31 31.32 9.25 10.82
CA ARG A 31 31.32 7.81 10.51
C ARG A 31 30.63 6.94 11.56
N TYR A 32 30.78 7.27 12.84
CA TYR A 32 30.11 6.55 13.93
C TYR A 32 28.58 6.68 13.86
N LEU A 33 28.09 7.88 13.53
CA LEU A 33 26.66 8.09 13.34
C LEU A 33 26.17 7.34 12.10
N ALA A 34 26.91 7.42 10.98
CA ALA A 34 26.59 6.68 9.77
C ALA A 34 26.48 5.17 10.01
N SER A 35 27.37 4.59 10.83
CA SER A 35 27.33 3.15 11.14
C SER A 35 26.09 2.70 11.91
N ASN A 36 25.38 3.61 12.59
CA ASN A 36 24.14 3.26 13.29
C ASN A 36 22.98 2.95 12.31
N PHE A 37 23.08 3.37 11.05
CA PHE A 37 22.09 3.11 10.00
C PHE A 37 22.39 1.81 9.20
N ASN A 38 23.46 1.08 9.54
CA ASN A 38 23.84 -0.16 8.84
C ASN A 38 22.77 -1.27 8.94
N PHE A 39 21.93 -1.22 9.97
CA PHE A 39 20.86 -2.19 10.21
C PHE A 39 19.47 -1.56 10.04
N THR A 40 19.37 -0.61 9.10
CA THR A 40 18.10 -0.06 8.62
C THR A 40 17.72 -0.78 7.32
N TYR A 41 16.59 -1.47 7.35
CA TYR A 41 16.07 -2.30 6.26
C TYR A 41 14.72 -1.79 5.81
N ARG A 42 14.48 -1.85 4.49
CA ARG A 42 13.24 -1.38 3.87
C ARG A 42 12.55 -2.51 3.15
N TYR A 43 11.24 -2.53 3.29
CA TYR A 43 10.37 -3.36 2.48
C TYR A 43 9.05 -2.63 2.20
N ILE A 44 8.90 -2.20 0.96
CA ILE A 44 7.75 -1.42 0.48
C ILE A 44 7.60 -0.14 1.32
N GLY A 45 6.52 -0.04 2.09
CA GLY A 45 6.23 1.10 2.96
C GLY A 45 6.88 1.01 4.34
N ASP A 46 7.42 -0.15 4.71
CA ASP A 46 7.92 -0.41 6.06
C ASP A 46 9.43 -0.16 6.15
N VAL A 47 9.84 0.41 7.29
CA VAL A 47 11.25 0.59 7.65
C VAL A 47 11.52 -0.05 9.00
N LEU A 48 12.51 -0.94 9.04
CA LEU A 48 12.98 -1.61 10.26
C LEU A 48 14.39 -1.15 10.57
N SER A 49 14.57 -0.41 11.67
CA SER A 49 15.89 0.07 12.10
C SER A 49 16.30 -0.56 13.42
N ILE A 50 17.21 -1.54 13.38
CA ILE A 50 17.68 -2.27 14.56
C ILE A 50 18.88 -1.57 15.18
N ASN A 51 18.95 -1.52 16.51
CA ASN A 51 20.04 -0.90 17.28
C ASN A 51 20.29 0.59 16.98
N ASN A 52 19.27 1.31 16.48
CA ASN A 52 19.35 2.74 16.23
C ASN A 52 18.26 3.49 17.01
N PRO A 53 18.47 3.76 18.31
CA PRO A 53 17.46 4.44 19.14
C PRO A 53 17.22 5.90 18.73
N LYS A 54 18.02 6.45 17.82
CA LYS A 54 17.94 7.83 17.34
C LYS A 54 17.41 7.94 15.92
N PHE A 55 16.94 6.85 15.31
CA PHE A 55 16.44 6.87 13.93
C PHE A 55 15.38 7.95 13.73
N ALA A 56 14.42 8.05 14.67
CA ALA A 56 13.34 9.03 14.65
C ALA A 56 13.84 10.49 14.59
N ASP A 57 14.96 10.80 15.27
CA ASP A 57 15.54 12.15 15.33
C ASP A 57 15.98 12.66 13.95
N TYR A 58 16.26 11.76 13.00
CA TYR A 58 16.77 12.08 11.67
C TYR A 58 15.74 11.98 10.56
N LEU A 59 14.48 11.62 10.86
CA LEU A 59 13.45 11.43 9.83
C LEU A 59 13.29 12.67 8.93
N SER A 60 13.25 13.87 9.52
CA SER A 60 13.14 15.13 8.77
C SER A 60 14.40 15.52 7.99
N SER A 61 15.54 14.88 8.30
CA SER A 61 16.79 15.05 7.55
C SER A 61 16.94 14.04 6.42
N ILE A 62 16.26 12.89 6.53
CA ILE A 62 16.27 11.82 5.54
C ILE A 62 15.16 12.07 4.51
N TYR A 63 13.93 12.31 4.97
CA TYR A 63 12.74 12.39 4.13
C TYR A 63 12.25 13.84 3.98
N PRO A 64 11.71 14.19 2.80
CA PRO A 64 11.01 15.45 2.60
C PRO A 64 9.68 15.48 3.37
N SER A 65 9.11 16.66 3.58
CA SER A 65 7.89 16.86 4.38
C SER A 65 6.65 16.12 3.87
N GLU A 66 6.63 15.78 2.59
CA GLU A 66 5.56 15.02 1.93
C GLU A 66 5.59 13.52 2.29
N LEU A 67 6.72 13.02 2.81
CA LEU A 67 6.92 11.63 3.21
C LEU A 67 6.97 11.52 4.74
N GLU A 68 5.83 11.20 5.33
CA GLU A 68 5.69 10.98 6.76
C GLU A 68 5.92 9.51 7.13
N VAL A 69 6.88 9.25 8.01
CA VAL A 69 7.05 7.92 8.63
C VAL A 69 6.16 7.84 9.86
N LYS A 70 5.23 6.88 9.87
CA LYS A 70 4.33 6.64 10.99
C LYS A 70 4.84 5.51 11.86
N GLU A 71 4.73 5.69 13.17
CA GLU A 71 4.98 4.61 14.13
C GLU A 71 3.76 3.68 14.15
N THR A 72 3.92 2.50 13.56
CA THR A 72 2.86 1.48 13.45
C THR A 72 3.04 0.34 14.46
N THR A 73 4.03 0.43 15.34
CA THR A 73 4.25 -0.54 16.41
C THR A 73 3.24 -0.33 17.53
N GLU A 74 2.51 -1.39 17.89
CA GLU A 74 1.52 -1.32 18.97
C GLU A 74 2.17 -1.19 20.36
N THR A 75 3.36 -1.75 20.53
CA THR A 75 4.10 -1.72 21.79
C THR A 75 5.59 -1.48 21.55
N ASN A 76 6.29 -1.00 22.57
CA ASN A 76 7.74 -0.81 22.52
C ASN A 76 8.53 -2.12 22.44
N ASN A 77 7.87 -3.26 22.64
CA ASN A 77 8.49 -4.58 22.75
C ASN A 77 8.09 -5.49 21.59
N SER A 78 7.25 -5.04 20.65
CA SER A 78 6.81 -5.85 19.52
C SER A 78 6.67 -5.03 18.24
N ALA A 79 7.03 -5.64 17.11
CA ALA A 79 6.89 -5.04 15.80
C ALA A 79 6.66 -6.15 14.76
N SER A 80 5.79 -5.90 13.78
CA SER A 80 5.66 -6.76 12.61
C SER A 80 6.53 -6.25 11.46
N TYR A 81 7.20 -7.16 10.75
CA TYR A 81 7.99 -6.86 9.56
C TYR A 81 8.10 -8.12 8.69
N LEU A 82 7.80 -8.04 7.39
CA LEU A 82 7.88 -9.18 6.45
C LEU A 82 7.12 -10.44 6.93
N ASP A 83 5.87 -10.28 7.35
CA ASP A 83 5.04 -11.38 7.87
C ASP A 83 5.62 -12.08 9.12
N ILE A 84 6.55 -11.42 9.82
CA ILE A 84 7.14 -11.88 11.08
C ILE A 84 6.74 -10.90 12.19
N MET A 85 6.18 -11.42 13.28
CA MET A 85 6.08 -10.68 14.54
C MET A 85 7.39 -10.85 15.30
N LEU A 86 8.08 -9.75 15.55
CA LEU A 86 9.22 -9.65 16.44
C LEU A 86 8.71 -9.25 17.82
N SER A 87 9.16 -9.91 18.88
CA SER A 87 8.83 -9.53 20.25
C SER A 87 9.98 -9.75 21.24
N TYR A 88 10.11 -8.90 22.24
CA TYR A 88 11.04 -9.09 23.35
C TYR A 88 10.31 -9.62 24.58
N ASP A 89 10.83 -10.69 25.19
CA ASP A 89 10.38 -11.10 26.52
C ASP A 89 10.95 -10.18 27.63
N THR A 90 10.50 -10.39 28.86
CA THR A 90 10.96 -9.61 30.03
C THR A 90 12.43 -9.81 30.35
N ASP A 91 13.03 -10.88 29.84
CA ASP A 91 14.43 -11.24 30.05
C ASP A 91 15.34 -10.72 28.91
N GLY A 92 14.76 -10.05 27.91
CA GLY A 92 15.46 -9.44 26.78
C GLY A 92 15.74 -10.39 25.61
N HIS A 93 15.15 -11.59 25.59
CA HIS A 93 15.27 -12.49 24.44
C HIS A 93 14.33 -12.06 23.31
N LEU A 94 14.84 -12.08 22.08
CA LEU A 94 14.07 -11.86 20.87
C LEU A 94 13.32 -13.16 20.49
N ASN A 95 12.01 -13.07 20.42
CA ASN A 95 11.12 -14.11 19.94
C ASN A 95 10.51 -13.71 18.60
N THR A 96 10.27 -14.70 17.74
CA THR A 96 9.66 -14.51 16.42
C THR A 96 8.49 -15.45 16.22
N SER A 97 7.40 -14.97 15.64
CA SER A 97 6.29 -15.80 15.16
C SER A 97 5.81 -15.35 13.78
N LEU A 98 5.04 -16.21 13.10
CA LEU A 98 4.34 -15.79 11.89
C LEU A 98 3.33 -14.68 12.25
N TYR A 99 3.23 -13.68 11.39
CA TYR A 99 2.26 -12.60 11.48
C TYR A 99 1.52 -12.49 10.16
N ASP A 100 0.20 -12.40 10.25
CA ASP A 100 -0.67 -12.17 9.11
C ASP A 100 -1.48 -10.91 9.35
N LYS A 101 -1.17 -9.86 8.61
CA LYS A 101 -1.83 -8.55 8.75
C LYS A 101 -3.34 -8.61 8.55
N ARG A 102 -3.86 -9.68 7.92
CA ARG A 102 -5.30 -9.90 7.77
C ARG A 102 -6.01 -10.08 9.12
N ASP A 103 -5.30 -10.62 10.11
CA ASP A 103 -5.85 -10.89 11.44
C ASP A 103 -6.15 -9.58 12.20
N ASP A 104 -5.53 -8.46 11.80
CA ASP A 104 -5.71 -7.15 12.44
C ASP A 104 -6.96 -6.40 11.93
N PHE A 105 -7.50 -6.80 10.78
CA PHE A 105 -8.66 -6.12 10.20
C PHE A 105 -9.97 -6.66 10.77
N ASN A 106 -10.55 -5.92 11.72
CA ASN A 106 -11.81 -6.30 12.37
C ASN A 106 -13.07 -5.69 11.71
N PHE A 107 -13.06 -5.48 10.39
CA PHE A 107 -14.21 -4.89 9.68
C PHE A 107 -14.85 -5.86 8.68
N ASN A 108 -16.19 -5.84 8.65
CA ASN A 108 -16.96 -6.59 7.67
C ASN A 108 -17.02 -5.83 6.34
N ILE A 109 -16.68 -6.52 5.27
CA ILE A 109 -16.72 -5.98 3.91
C ILE A 109 -18.13 -6.17 3.37
N THR A 110 -18.92 -5.10 3.40
CA THR A 110 -20.37 -5.17 3.16
C THR A 110 -20.82 -4.54 1.84
N ASN A 111 -19.91 -3.90 1.09
CA ASN A 111 -20.27 -2.97 0.02
C ASN A 111 -20.29 -3.56 -1.41
N ASN A 112 -20.69 -4.82 -1.55
CA ASN A 112 -20.71 -5.50 -2.85
C ASN A 112 -21.80 -4.97 -3.80
N GLU A 113 -22.85 -4.33 -3.27
CA GLU A 113 -23.98 -3.88 -4.07
C GLU A 113 -23.62 -2.67 -4.95
N GLY A 114 -22.88 -1.69 -4.42
CA GLY A 114 -22.35 -0.58 -5.21
C GLY A 114 -21.45 -1.07 -6.36
N SER A 115 -20.56 -2.02 -6.09
CA SER A 115 -19.70 -2.63 -7.12
C SER A 115 -20.51 -3.37 -8.18
N ARG A 116 -21.54 -4.14 -7.77
CA ARG A 116 -22.43 -4.86 -8.70
C ARG A 116 -23.17 -3.90 -9.63
N ILE A 117 -23.66 -2.78 -9.10
CA ILE A 117 -24.37 -1.75 -9.89
C ILE A 117 -23.41 -1.09 -10.88
N ALA A 118 -22.21 -0.71 -10.42
CA ALA A 118 -21.18 -0.10 -11.25
C ALA A 118 -20.74 -1.02 -12.40
N VAL A 119 -20.44 -2.29 -12.11
CA VAL A 119 -20.07 -3.29 -13.13
C VAL A 119 -21.18 -3.50 -14.15
N LYS A 120 -22.44 -3.58 -13.70
CA LYS A 120 -23.57 -3.75 -14.63
C LYS A 120 -23.71 -2.56 -15.59
N ALA A 121 -23.52 -1.34 -15.09
CA ALA A 121 -23.54 -0.14 -15.92
C ALA A 121 -22.39 -0.13 -16.93
N LEU A 122 -21.18 -0.47 -16.47
CA LEU A 122 -19.98 -0.62 -17.30
C LEU A 122 -20.21 -1.62 -18.45
N GLU A 123 -20.65 -2.82 -18.10
CA GLU A 123 -20.92 -3.91 -19.06
C GLU A 123 -21.95 -3.53 -20.12
N SER A 124 -22.90 -2.66 -19.79
CA SER A 124 -23.96 -2.25 -20.73
C SER A 124 -23.48 -1.40 -21.90
N VAL A 125 -22.30 -0.77 -21.78
CA VAL A 125 -21.77 0.13 -22.82
C VAL A 125 -21.19 -0.67 -23.99
N ASN A 126 -20.23 -1.55 -23.71
CA ASN A 126 -19.46 -2.27 -24.74
C ASN A 126 -19.39 -3.80 -24.48
N GLY A 127 -20.13 -4.33 -23.51
CA GLY A 127 -20.23 -5.76 -23.23
C GLY A 127 -18.98 -6.39 -22.59
N LYS A 128 -18.04 -5.57 -22.08
CA LYS A 128 -16.85 -6.09 -21.40
C LYS A 128 -17.17 -6.51 -19.99
N ARG A 129 -16.89 -7.77 -19.69
CA ARG A 129 -17.07 -8.35 -18.36
C ARG A 129 -16.03 -7.83 -17.38
N PHE A 130 -16.49 -7.45 -16.20
CA PHE A 130 -15.66 -7.06 -15.08
C PHE A 130 -16.07 -7.87 -13.85
N ASP A 131 -15.09 -8.47 -13.18
CA ASP A 131 -15.33 -9.11 -11.89
C ASP A 131 -15.38 -8.05 -10.78
N TYR A 132 -16.13 -8.33 -9.72
CA TYR A 132 -16.19 -7.45 -8.55
C TYR A 132 -16.21 -8.26 -7.25
N GLY A 133 -15.74 -7.65 -6.18
CA GLY A 133 -15.72 -8.24 -4.85
C GLY A 133 -14.66 -7.60 -3.97
N ASN A 134 -14.34 -8.26 -2.87
CA ASN A 134 -13.22 -7.87 -2.04
C ASN A 134 -11.90 -8.10 -2.78
N THR A 135 -10.99 -7.12 -2.71
CA THR A 135 -9.66 -7.17 -3.35
C THR A 135 -8.90 -8.47 -3.07
N ALA A 136 -8.86 -8.92 -1.81
CA ALA A 136 -8.11 -10.11 -1.42
C ALA A 136 -8.66 -11.41 -2.05
N SER A 137 -9.98 -11.47 -2.29
CA SER A 137 -10.62 -12.62 -2.95
C SER A 137 -10.69 -12.51 -4.47
N THR A 138 -10.74 -11.30 -5.02
CA THR A 138 -10.98 -11.05 -6.45
C THR A 138 -9.69 -10.89 -7.24
N ILE A 139 -8.64 -10.32 -6.63
CA ILE A 139 -7.36 -10.03 -7.29
C ILE A 139 -6.23 -10.83 -6.63
N TYR A 140 -5.81 -10.41 -5.44
CA TYR A 140 -4.87 -11.11 -4.56
C TYR A 140 -4.81 -10.38 -3.20
N ILE A 141 -4.24 -11.04 -2.19
CA ILE A 141 -4.03 -10.45 -0.87
C ILE A 141 -3.00 -9.32 -0.97
N ALA A 142 -3.43 -8.09 -0.68
CA ALA A 142 -2.58 -6.92 -0.57
C ALA A 142 -2.90 -6.20 0.74
N SER A 143 -1.93 -5.48 1.30
CA SER A 143 -2.13 -4.64 2.48
C SER A 143 -1.55 -3.25 2.24
N GLY A 144 -2.07 -2.25 2.96
CA GLY A 144 -1.63 -0.85 2.80
C GLY A 144 -2.15 -0.19 1.52
N CYS A 145 -3.20 -0.73 0.91
CA CYS A 145 -3.84 -0.10 -0.24
C CYS A 145 -4.62 1.15 0.19
N SER A 146 -4.72 2.13 -0.71
CA SER A 146 -5.43 3.39 -0.44
C SER A 146 -6.91 3.18 -0.08
N THR A 147 -7.55 2.14 -0.64
CA THR A 147 -8.93 1.77 -0.31
C THR A 147 -9.09 1.26 1.12
N ASP A 148 -8.10 0.53 1.64
CA ASP A 148 -8.14 0.01 3.00
C ASP A 148 -7.98 1.15 4.00
N TRP A 149 -7.05 2.08 3.73
CA TRP A 149 -6.88 3.29 4.54
C TRP A 149 -8.12 4.18 4.50
N ALA A 150 -8.68 4.42 3.31
CA ALA A 150 -9.87 5.25 3.16
C ALA A 150 -11.06 4.68 3.94
N TYR A 151 -11.25 3.35 3.90
CA TYR A 151 -12.34 2.68 4.61
C TYR A 151 -12.09 2.59 6.12
N GLY A 152 -10.93 2.08 6.54
CA GLY A 152 -10.61 1.77 7.93
C GLY A 152 -10.23 2.99 8.77
N GLU A 153 -9.35 3.86 8.25
CA GLU A 153 -8.80 4.99 9.00
C GLU A 153 -9.58 6.28 8.75
N ALA A 154 -9.91 6.58 7.50
CA ALA A 154 -10.63 7.82 7.16
C ALA A 154 -12.15 7.71 7.31
N GLY A 155 -12.68 6.51 7.57
CA GLY A 155 -14.12 6.28 7.75
C GLY A 155 -14.95 6.45 6.47
N VAL A 156 -14.32 6.40 5.29
CA VAL A 156 -15.00 6.53 4.00
C VAL A 156 -15.64 5.19 3.63
N LYS A 157 -16.93 5.07 3.96
CA LYS A 157 -17.76 3.86 3.71
C LYS A 157 -17.72 3.35 2.27
N TYR A 158 -17.68 4.27 1.30
CA TYR A 158 -17.72 3.99 -0.13
C TYR A 158 -16.32 4.08 -0.74
N SER A 159 -15.49 3.08 -0.45
CA SER A 159 -14.10 3.00 -0.92
C SER A 159 -13.95 1.86 -1.93
N TYR A 160 -13.55 2.18 -3.16
CA TYR A 160 -13.47 1.23 -4.28
C TYR A 160 -12.17 1.41 -5.07
N ALA A 161 -11.64 0.31 -5.59
CA ALA A 161 -10.58 0.30 -6.59
C ALA A 161 -11.13 -0.26 -7.91
N VAL A 162 -10.64 0.25 -9.03
CA VAL A 162 -10.99 -0.23 -10.37
C VAL A 162 -9.73 -0.59 -11.13
N GLU A 163 -9.68 -1.83 -11.61
CA GLU A 163 -8.68 -2.29 -12.57
C GLU A 163 -9.31 -2.24 -13.96
N LEU A 164 -8.76 -1.40 -14.85
CA LEU A 164 -9.31 -1.17 -16.18
C LEU A 164 -8.94 -2.29 -17.17
N ARG A 165 -9.27 -2.07 -18.44
CA ARG A 165 -8.87 -2.99 -19.51
C ARG A 165 -7.34 -3.12 -19.58
N ASP A 166 -6.79 -4.25 -19.98
CA ASP A 166 -7.46 -5.49 -20.38
C ASP A 166 -7.15 -6.66 -19.41
N THR A 167 -7.45 -7.89 -19.82
CA THR A 167 -7.20 -9.10 -19.03
C THR A 167 -5.78 -9.67 -19.24
N GLY A 168 -4.87 -8.92 -19.86
CA GLY A 168 -3.45 -9.26 -20.00
C GLY A 168 -2.94 -9.51 -21.42
N GLU A 169 -3.74 -9.26 -22.47
CA GLU A 169 -3.27 -9.36 -23.86
C GLU A 169 -2.25 -8.25 -24.16
N TYR A 170 -2.59 -7.01 -23.78
CA TYR A 170 -1.76 -5.82 -23.90
C TYR A 170 -1.27 -5.32 -22.53
N GLY A 171 -2.03 -5.56 -21.46
CA GLY A 171 -1.71 -5.06 -20.12
C GLY A 171 -1.51 -3.55 -20.13
N PHE A 172 -0.33 -3.10 -19.68
CA PHE A 172 0.01 -1.66 -19.63
C PHE A 172 0.19 -1.02 -21.01
N PHE A 173 0.33 -1.81 -22.09
CA PHE A 173 0.51 -1.31 -23.46
C PHE A 173 -0.80 -1.36 -24.26
N LEU A 174 -1.92 -1.07 -23.60
CA LEU A 174 -3.24 -1.07 -24.23
C LEU A 174 -3.25 -0.12 -25.45
N PRO A 175 -3.72 -0.57 -26.63
CA PRO A 175 -3.75 0.24 -27.84
C PRO A 175 -4.52 1.56 -27.67
N SER A 176 -4.05 2.63 -28.33
CA SER A 176 -4.63 3.97 -28.17
C SER A 176 -6.09 4.08 -28.61
N ASP A 177 -6.56 3.21 -29.51
CA ASP A 177 -7.95 3.14 -29.94
C ASP A 177 -8.89 2.56 -28.85
N GLN A 178 -8.35 1.96 -27.79
CA GLN A 178 -9.09 1.48 -26.62
C GLN A 178 -9.30 2.55 -25.55
N ILE A 179 -8.66 3.73 -25.65
CA ILE A 179 -8.76 4.80 -24.65
C ILE A 179 -10.21 5.28 -24.50
N VAL A 180 -10.84 5.67 -25.61
CA VAL A 180 -12.21 6.22 -25.60
C VAL A 180 -13.25 5.16 -25.18
N PRO A 181 -13.22 3.91 -25.70
CA PRO A 181 -14.10 2.84 -25.21
C PRO A 181 -13.98 2.64 -23.69
N THR A 182 -12.75 2.52 -23.19
CA THR A 182 -12.49 2.33 -21.74
C THR A 182 -13.05 3.50 -20.94
N GLY A 183 -12.80 4.74 -21.36
CA GLY A 183 -13.30 5.94 -20.68
C GLY A 183 -14.83 5.99 -20.60
N ASN A 184 -15.53 5.64 -21.69
CA ASN A 184 -17.00 5.65 -21.72
C ASN A 184 -17.60 4.59 -20.77
N GLU A 185 -17.05 3.38 -20.77
CA GLU A 185 -17.42 2.30 -19.83
C GLU A 185 -17.23 2.72 -18.38
N THR A 186 -16.06 3.24 -18.05
CA THR A 186 -15.73 3.66 -16.69
C THR A 186 -16.59 4.83 -16.24
N LEU A 187 -16.91 5.78 -17.13
CA LEU A 187 -17.77 6.91 -16.79
C LEU A 187 -19.18 6.45 -16.38
N GLU A 188 -19.79 5.53 -17.12
CA GLU A 188 -21.10 4.98 -16.77
C GLU A 188 -21.08 4.24 -15.43
N ALA A 189 -20.00 3.49 -15.16
CA ALA A 189 -19.78 2.85 -13.87
C ALA A 189 -19.72 3.87 -12.71
N LEU A 190 -18.98 4.98 -12.92
CA LEU A 190 -18.82 6.04 -11.94
C LEU A 190 -20.13 6.79 -11.68
N ILE A 191 -20.92 7.08 -12.72
CA ILE A 191 -22.24 7.72 -12.58
C ILE A 191 -23.18 6.81 -11.78
N ALA A 192 -23.24 5.52 -12.11
CA ALA A 192 -24.07 4.56 -11.42
C ALA A 192 -23.68 4.43 -9.94
N LEU A 193 -22.38 4.41 -9.65
CA LEU A 193 -21.84 4.38 -8.30
C LEU A 193 -22.14 5.68 -7.53
N ALA A 194 -21.97 6.84 -8.17
CA ALA A 194 -22.27 8.14 -7.56
C ALA A 194 -23.75 8.25 -7.16
N ASN A 195 -24.67 7.78 -8.01
CA ASN A 195 -26.09 7.72 -7.68
C ASN A 195 -26.36 6.77 -6.52
N TYR A 196 -25.74 5.59 -6.51
CA TYR A 196 -25.87 4.64 -5.39
C TYR A 196 -25.43 5.27 -4.06
N VAL A 197 -24.29 5.97 -4.06
CA VAL A 197 -23.76 6.68 -2.88
C VAL A 197 -24.65 7.86 -2.48
N HIS A 198 -25.25 8.57 -3.43
CA HIS A 198 -26.17 9.67 -3.13
C HIS A 198 -27.41 9.19 -2.38
N ASP A 199 -27.92 8.01 -2.75
CA ASP A 199 -29.18 7.47 -2.23
C ASP A 199 -29.04 6.72 -0.89
N HIS A 200 -27.82 6.49 -0.37
CA HIS A 200 -27.55 5.61 0.81
C HIS A 200 -26.46 6.14 1.75
#